data_AF-A0A2W4M1G5-F1
#
_entry.id   AF-A0A2W4M1G5-F1
#
_cell.length_a   1.000
_cell.length_b   1.000
_cell.length_c   1.000
_cell.angle_alpha   90.00
_cell.angle_beta   90.00
_cell.angle_gamma   90.00
#
_symmetry.space_group_name_H-M   'P 1'
#
loop_
_entity.id
_entity.type
_entity.pdbx_description
1 polymer ?
#
loop_
_entity_poly.entity_id
_entity_poly.type
_entity_poly.pdbx_seq_one_letter_code
_entity_poly.pdbx_strand_id
1 'polypeptide(L)' 'MTCPLPIADYPAVQMAHGGGGTLMHQLIERLIVPAFSNPALETRHDGALLELQGLRLA' A
#
# COMPACT_ATOMS: atom_id res chain seq x y z
N MET A 1 -20.96 9.48 24.88
CA MET A 1 -20.90 9.85 23.45
C MET A 1 -20.39 8.65 22.69
N THR A 2 -21.14 8.20 21.70
CA THR A 2 -20.81 6.99 20.92
C THR A 2 -20.10 7.43 19.65
N CYS A 3 -18.82 7.08 19.49
CA CYS A 3 -18.17 7.20 18.18
C CYS A 3 -18.70 6.07 17.27
N PRO A 4 -19.14 6.38 16.03
CA PRO A 4 -19.51 5.34 15.10
C PRO A 4 -18.29 4.49 14.73
N LEU A 5 -18.50 3.18 14.59
CA LEU A 5 -17.46 2.28 14.14
C LEU A 5 -17.03 2.66 12.70
N PRO A 6 -15.72 2.73 12.40
CA PRO A 6 -15.24 3.06 11.07
C PRO A 6 -15.73 2.03 10.04
N ILE A 7 -16.18 2.50 8.88
CA ILE A 7 -16.45 1.63 7.72
C ILE A 7 -15.12 1.06 7.24
N ALA A 8 -15.02 -0.27 7.24
CA ALA A 8 -13.79 -0.98 6.88
C ALA A 8 -13.81 -1.57 5.46
N ASP A 9 -15.00 -1.86 4.94
CA ASP A 9 -15.19 -2.47 3.63
C ASP A 9 -15.71 -1.44 2.63
N TYR A 10 -14.87 -1.12 1.64
CA TYR A 10 -15.21 -0.25 0.53
C TYR A 10 -15.31 -1.10 -0.73
N PRO A 11 -16.51 -1.32 -1.30
CA PRO A 11 -16.68 -2.19 -2.47
C PRO A 11 -16.12 -1.58 -3.76
N ALA A 12 -15.73 -0.30 -3.74
CA ALA A 12 -15.16 0.43 -4.87
C ALA A 12 -14.03 1.37 -4.41
N VAL A 13 -13.20 1.77 -5.37
CA VAL A 13 -12.13 2.76 -5.13
C VAL A 13 -12.76 4.14 -4.92
N GLN A 14 -12.50 4.74 -3.76
CA GLN A 14 -12.96 6.08 -3.39
C GLN A 14 -11.85 7.12 -3.60
N MET A 15 -12.22 8.40 -3.72
CA MET A 15 -11.22 9.50 -3.80
C MET A 15 -10.24 9.50 -2.61
N ALA A 16 -10.70 9.11 -1.42
CA ALA A 16 -9.87 9.06 -0.22
C ALA A 16 -8.71 8.03 -0.30
N HIS A 17 -8.78 7.05 -1.21
CA HIS A 17 -7.68 6.12 -1.48
C HIS A 17 -6.52 6.76 -2.25
N GLY A 18 -6.68 7.95 -2.84
CA GLY A 18 -5.60 8.68 -3.52
C GLY A 18 -4.98 9.82 -2.70
N GLY A 19 -5.48 10.05 -1.49
CA GLY A 19 -5.14 11.23 -0.69
C GLY A 19 -3.90 11.11 0.20
N GLY A 20 -3.13 10.02 0.13
CA GLY A 20 -1.95 9.84 0.98
C GLY A 20 -2.23 9.41 2.43
N GLY A 21 -3.49 9.43 2.87
CA GLY A 21 -3.87 9.18 4.26
C GLY A 21 -4.18 7.71 4.60
N THR A 22 -4.92 7.51 5.68
CA THR A 22 -5.25 6.20 6.25
C THR A 22 -5.90 5.24 5.26
N LEU A 23 -6.86 5.70 4.45
CA LEU A 23 -7.56 4.82 3.51
C LEU A 23 -6.64 4.36 2.37
N MET A 24 -5.78 5.24 1.84
CA MET A 24 -4.76 4.82 0.86
C MET A 24 -3.85 3.73 1.44
N HIS A 25 -3.34 3.93 2.66
CA HIS A 25 -2.49 2.94 3.31
C HIS A 25 -3.22 1.60 3.51
N GLN A 26 -4.48 1.62 3.96
CA GLN A 26 -5.28 0.40 4.10
C GLN A 26 -5.47 -0.33 2.77
N LEU A 27 -5.69 0.38 1.67
CA LEU A 27 -5.78 -0.20 0.33
C LEU A 27 -4.46 -0.87 -0.06
N ILE A 28 -3.32 -0.20 0.15
CA ILE A 28 -1.99 -0.75 -0.14
C ILE A 28 -1.74 -2.02 0.69
N GLU A 29 -1.97 -1.97 2.00
CA GLU A 29 -1.74 -3.08 2.93
C GLU A 29 -2.61 -4.31 2.63
N ARG A 30 -3.91 -4.09 2.37
CA ARG A 30 -4.88 -5.18 2.30
C ARG A 30 -5.05 -5.77 0.91
N LEU A 31 -4.69 -5.03 -0.14
CA LEU A 31 -4.87 -5.46 -1.52
C LEU A 31 -3.54 -5.54 -2.28
N ILE A 32 -2.75 -4.47 -2.31
CA ILE A 32 -1.55 -4.39 -3.16
C ILE A 32 -0.45 -5.31 -2.63
N VAL A 33 -0.10 -5.21 -1.35
CA VAL A 33 0.97 -6.00 -0.73
C VAL A 33 0.73 -7.50 -0.87
N PRO A 34 -0.43 -8.08 -0.46
CA PRO A 34 -0.65 -9.51 -0.59
C PRO A 34 -0.71 -9.98 -2.05
N ALA A 35 -1.20 -9.16 -2.98
CA ALA A 35 -1.29 -9.54 -4.39
C ALA A 35 0.07 -9.52 -5.12
N PHE A 36 1.01 -8.66 -4.67
CA PHE A 36 2.30 -8.44 -5.34
C PHE A 36 3.51 -8.71 -4.44
N SER A 37 3.34 -9.47 -3.35
CA SER A 37 4.38 -9.68 -2.34
C SER A 37 5.67 -10.20 -2.95
N ASN A 38 6.76 -9.50 -2.65
CA ASN A 38 8.12 -9.85 -3.06
C ASN A 38 9.12 -9.11 -2.16
N PRO A 39 10.38 -9.58 -2.07
CA PRO A 39 11.36 -9.00 -1.16
C PRO A 39 11.63 -7.49 -1.34
N ALA A 40 11.55 -6.98 -2.58
CA ALA A 40 11.76 -5.55 -2.83
C ALA A 40 10.58 -4.73 -2.30
N LEU A 41 9.34 -5.20 -2.52
CA LEU A 41 8.14 -4.55 -2.02
C LEU A 41 8.05 -4.55 -0.48
N GLU A 42 8.47 -5.64 0.18
CA GLU A 42 8.42 -5.74 1.65
C GLU A 42 9.29 -4.71 2.39
N THR A 43 10.19 -4.01 1.69
CA THR A 43 10.98 -2.92 2.29
C THR A 43 10.13 -1.70 2.66
N ARG A 44 8.98 -1.49 1.99
CA ARG A 44 8.04 -0.38 2.27
C ARG A 44 8.67 1.02 2.26
N HIS A 45 9.69 1.23 1.45
CA HIS A 45 10.32 2.54 1.27
C HIS A 45 9.67 3.34 0.13
N ASP A 46 10.14 4.57 -0.09
CA ASP A 46 9.69 5.46 -1.17
C ASP A 46 10.06 4.95 -2.59
N GLY A 47 10.86 3.88 -2.67
CA GLY A 47 11.31 3.24 -3.90
C GLY A 47 11.83 1.82 -3.64
N ALA A 48 12.27 1.14 -4.69
CA ALA A 48 12.78 -0.22 -4.62
C ALA A 48 14.23 -0.29 -5.10
N LEU A 49 15.05 -1.07 -4.39
CA LEU A 49 16.40 -1.40 -4.84
C LEU A 49 16.35 -2.68 -5.68
N LEU A 50 16.84 -2.61 -6.91
CA LEU A 50 16.87 -3.74 -7.84
C LEU A 50 18.30 -4.05 -8.26
N GLU A 51 18.67 -5.33 -8.18
CA GLU A 51 19.92 -5.86 -8.70
C GLU A 51 19.69 -6.43 -10.10
N LEU A 52 20.28 -5.82 -11.13
CA LEU A 52 20.13 -6.19 -12.53
C LEU A 52 21.51 -6.40 -13.15
N GLN A 53 21.86 -7.67 -13.42
CA GLN A 53 23.16 -8.04 -14.03
C GLN A 53 24.39 -7.47 -13.27
N GLY A 54 24.32 -7.39 -11.94
CA GLY A 54 25.38 -6.82 -11.09
C GLY A 54 25.37 -5.30 -10.97
N LEU A 55 24.37 -4.62 -11.55
CA LEU A 55 24.12 -3.20 -11.38
C LEU A 55 23.01 -2.98 -10.35
N ARG A 56 23.16 -1.97 -9.51
CA ARG A 56 22.14 -1.51 -8.56
C ARG A 56 21.34 -0.34 -9.13
N LEU A 57 20.02 -0.50 -9.18
CA LEU A 57 19.08 0.57 -9.49
C LEU A 57 18.32 0.98 -8.23
N ALA A 58 18.07 2.28 -8.08
CA ALA A 58 17.33 2.91 -6.97
C ALA A 58 16.45 4.04 -7.53
#